data_AF-S9USF1-F1
#
_entry.id   AF-S9USF1-F1
#
_cell.length_a   1.000
_cell.length_b   1.000
_cell.length_c   1.000
_cell.angle_alpha   90.00
_cell.angle_beta   90.00
_cell.angle_gamma   90.00
#
_symmetry.space_group_name_H-M   'P 1'
#
loop_
_entity.id
_entity.type
_entity.pdbx_description
1 polymer ?
#
loop_
_entity_poly.entity_id
_entity_poly.type
_entity_poly.pdbx_seq_one_letter_code
_entity_poly.pdbx_strand_id
1 'polypeptide(L)'
;MRSPTFLSCPSCPSTHKLGINANERKKKKKNIIITNIKSIHTRTSALRFLMAAAKLPLLASIWFAVVAPVVLVDGIFVLKRQPVGAADLTHPLAETFPFNYWLIYEKYDRRYAPNDDAFVVAQSYMNMIEVVLGLVTLALSLVGEHSCSIKLAFTVALMTFYKTVLYFLMDVVEGGIYTHHNTQQEQFLYVILPSSFWILIPGIIMKMCWNRMQCSVEGANGTPAAKKKK
;
A
#
# COMPACT_ATOMS: atom_id res chain seq x y z
N MET A 1 78.37 -30.77 69.84
CA MET A 1 78.70 -32.09 69.24
C MET A 1 77.48 -32.61 68.49
N ARG A 2 77.74 -33.20 67.32
CA ARG A 2 76.84 -33.83 66.32
C ARG A 2 76.28 -32.93 65.21
N SER A 3 76.89 -33.13 64.04
CA SER A 3 76.48 -32.76 62.68
C SER A 3 75.39 -33.72 62.14
N PRO A 4 75.03 -33.73 60.84
CA PRO A 4 73.76 -33.20 60.32
C PRO A 4 72.88 -34.28 59.66
N THR A 5 71.62 -33.95 59.36
CA THR A 5 70.76 -34.79 58.50
C THR A 5 70.26 -33.97 57.31
N PHE A 6 70.68 -34.38 56.13
CA PHE A 6 70.16 -33.97 54.81
C PHE A 6 68.66 -34.30 54.71
N LEU A 7 67.86 -33.39 54.14
CA LEU A 7 66.59 -33.74 53.52
C LEU A 7 66.29 -32.83 52.33
N SER A 8 65.90 -33.51 51.27
CA SER A 8 65.89 -33.10 49.87
C SER A 8 64.66 -32.29 49.49
N CYS A 9 64.82 -31.50 48.43
CA CYS A 9 63.85 -30.63 47.76
C CYS A 9 62.58 -31.36 47.28
N PRO A 10 61.41 -30.70 47.26
CA PRO A 10 60.38 -30.93 46.25
C PRO A 10 60.34 -29.79 45.23
N SER A 11 60.52 -30.20 43.99
CA SER A 11 60.46 -29.44 42.75
C SER A 11 59.18 -28.61 42.56
N CYS A 12 59.39 -27.38 42.06
CA CYS A 12 58.38 -26.44 41.59
C CYS A 12 57.59 -27.01 40.38
N PRO A 13 56.27 -26.84 40.27
CA PRO A 13 55.54 -27.28 39.09
C PRO A 13 55.82 -26.33 37.90
N SER A 14 56.24 -26.93 36.79
CA SER A 14 56.49 -26.21 35.54
C SER A 14 55.17 -25.64 35.00
N THR A 15 55.19 -24.36 34.65
CA THR A 15 54.10 -23.69 33.95
C THR A 15 54.11 -24.14 32.50
N HIS A 16 53.39 -25.21 32.19
CA HIS A 16 53.10 -25.64 30.83
C HIS A 16 52.17 -24.59 30.17
N LYS A 17 52.75 -23.54 29.58
CA LYS A 17 52.04 -22.63 28.68
C LYS A 17 51.61 -23.43 27.45
N LEU A 18 50.36 -23.89 27.44
CA LEU A 18 49.66 -24.30 26.22
C LEU A 18 49.66 -23.11 25.25
N GLY A 19 50.63 -23.10 24.35
CA GLY A 19 50.71 -22.16 23.25
C GLY A 19 49.57 -22.43 22.28
N ILE A 20 48.42 -21.79 22.47
CA ILE A 20 47.39 -21.71 21.44
C ILE A 20 48.06 -21.12 20.20
N ASN A 21 48.24 -21.97 19.19
CA ASN A 21 48.95 -21.71 17.94
C ASN A 21 48.42 -20.42 17.31
N ALA A 22 49.31 -19.49 16.95
CA ALA A 22 48.94 -18.17 16.42
C ALA A 22 48.00 -18.27 15.19
N ASN A 23 48.07 -19.39 14.47
CA ASN A 23 47.19 -19.69 13.33
C ASN A 23 45.74 -19.96 13.75
N GLU A 24 45.50 -20.65 14.87
CA GLU A 24 44.14 -20.87 15.38
C GLU A 24 43.49 -19.59 15.88
N ARG A 25 44.27 -18.69 16.51
CA ARG A 25 43.76 -17.38 16.95
C ARG A 25 43.34 -16.51 15.76
N LYS A 26 44.12 -16.53 14.67
CA LYS A 26 43.76 -15.83 13.42
C LYS A 26 42.50 -16.40 12.78
N LYS A 27 42.35 -17.73 12.76
CA LYS A 27 41.15 -18.41 12.21
C LYS A 27 39.90 -18.11 13.04
N LYS A 28 40.01 -18.14 14.37
CA LYS A 28 38.91 -17.79 15.30
C LYS A 28 38.51 -16.31 15.18
N LYS A 29 39.47 -15.39 15.07
CA LYS A 29 39.19 -13.97 14.79
C LYS A 29 38.47 -13.77 13.46
N LYS A 30 38.93 -14.41 12.38
CA LYS A 30 38.26 -14.36 11.07
C LYS A 30 36.81 -14.87 11.14
N ASN A 31 36.58 -16.00 11.80
CA ASN A 31 35.23 -16.54 11.96
C ASN A 31 34.32 -15.60 12.75
N ILE A 32 34.80 -15.02 13.86
CA ILE A 32 34.02 -14.05 14.66
C ILE A 32 33.66 -12.81 13.81
N ILE A 33 34.61 -12.31 13.02
CA ILE A 33 34.38 -11.16 12.13
C ILE A 33 33.33 -11.50 11.06
N ILE A 34 33.43 -12.68 10.41
CA ILE A 34 32.47 -13.12 9.39
C ILE A 34 31.06 -13.29 9.99
N THR A 35 30.94 -13.88 11.18
CA THR A 35 29.65 -14.06 11.86
C THR A 35 29.04 -12.73 12.26
N ASN A 36 29.84 -11.77 12.75
CA ASN A 36 29.37 -10.42 13.05
C ASN A 36 28.92 -9.67 11.79
N ILE A 37 29.67 -9.76 10.69
CA ILE A 37 29.29 -9.13 9.41
C ILE A 37 27.98 -9.72 8.88
N LYS A 38 27.82 -11.05 8.91
CA LYS A 38 26.56 -11.70 8.52
C LYS A 38 25.40 -11.25 9.41
N SER A 39 25.59 -11.24 10.73
CA SER A 39 24.58 -10.77 11.69
C SER A 39 24.17 -9.31 11.46
N ILE A 40 25.13 -8.42 11.21
CA ILE A 40 24.87 -7.01 10.89
C ILE A 40 24.11 -6.91 9.57
N HIS A 41 24.51 -7.62 8.52
CA HIS A 41 23.81 -7.60 7.23
C HIS A 41 22.37 -8.09 7.36
N THR A 42 22.13 -9.20 8.07
CA THR A 42 20.78 -9.72 8.33
C THR A 42 19.93 -8.73 9.11
N ARG A 43 20.48 -8.11 10.16
CA ARG A 43 19.78 -7.06 10.93
C ARG A 43 19.45 -5.85 10.09
N THR A 44 20.36 -5.40 9.22
CA THR A 44 20.17 -4.23 8.36
C THR A 44 19.13 -4.49 7.27
N SER A 45 19.07 -5.70 6.74
CA SER A 45 18.05 -6.13 5.77
C SER A 45 16.67 -6.31 6.43
N ALA A 46 16.63 -6.88 7.64
CA ALA A 46 15.41 -6.99 8.43
C ALA A 46 14.86 -5.61 8.83
N LEU A 47 15.72 -4.68 9.26
CA LEU A 47 15.31 -3.31 9.59
C LEU A 47 14.73 -2.59 8.36
N ARG A 48 15.39 -2.71 7.20
CA ARG A 48 14.89 -2.14 5.94
C ARG A 48 13.55 -2.75 5.52
N PHE A 49 13.39 -4.07 5.68
CA PHE A 49 12.13 -4.76 5.42
C PHE A 49 11.01 -4.29 6.35
N LEU A 50 11.28 -4.18 7.65
CA LEU A 50 10.33 -3.67 8.65
C LEU A 50 9.95 -2.20 8.39
N MET A 51 10.93 -1.36 8.06
CA MET A 51 10.67 0.05 7.72
C MET A 51 9.88 0.19 6.40
N ALA A 52 10.09 -0.69 5.43
CA ALA A 52 9.31 -0.73 4.19
C ALA A 52 7.88 -1.27 4.44
N ALA A 53 7.73 -2.25 5.33
CA ALA A 53 6.43 -2.77 5.78
C ALA A 53 5.62 -1.72 6.56
N ALA A 54 6.29 -0.81 7.25
CA ALA A 54 5.65 0.22 8.07
C ALA A 54 5.11 1.42 7.29
N LYS A 55 5.46 1.63 6.01
CA LYS A 55 5.06 2.83 5.24
C LYS A 55 3.81 2.59 4.40
N LEU A 56 3.23 3.64 3.80
CA LEU A 56 2.22 3.48 2.76
C LEU A 56 2.84 2.88 1.48
N PRO A 57 2.18 1.96 0.75
CA PRO A 57 2.68 1.47 -0.53
C PRO A 57 2.82 2.60 -1.55
N LEU A 58 3.94 2.65 -2.28
CA LEU A 58 4.18 3.67 -3.30
C LEU A 58 3.06 3.69 -4.35
N LEU A 59 2.57 2.51 -4.75
CA LEU A 59 1.44 2.39 -5.67
C LEU A 59 0.19 3.09 -5.12
N ALA A 60 -0.12 2.94 -3.84
CA ALA A 60 -1.25 3.62 -3.20
C ALA A 60 -1.03 5.13 -3.17
N SER A 61 0.19 5.58 -2.87
CA SER A 61 0.52 7.01 -2.88
C SER A 61 0.33 7.64 -4.26
N ILE A 62 0.86 7.01 -5.30
CA ILE A 62 0.72 7.48 -6.68
C ILE A 62 -0.74 7.43 -7.10
N TRP A 63 -1.43 6.33 -6.81
CA TRP A 63 -2.83 6.14 -7.13
C TRP A 63 -3.68 7.28 -6.57
N PHE A 64 -3.69 7.49 -5.25
CA PHE A 64 -4.52 8.53 -4.63
C PHE A 64 -4.16 9.94 -5.10
N ALA A 65 -2.90 10.21 -5.45
CA ALA A 65 -2.50 11.51 -5.98
C ALA A 65 -3.00 11.74 -7.41
N VAL A 66 -2.95 10.72 -8.27
CA VAL A 66 -3.33 10.81 -9.68
C VAL A 66 -4.84 10.71 -9.87
N VAL A 67 -5.51 9.85 -9.11
CA VAL A 67 -6.97 9.63 -9.26
C VAL A 67 -7.80 10.74 -8.65
N ALA A 68 -7.30 11.45 -7.63
CA ALA A 68 -8.03 12.55 -7.01
C ALA A 68 -8.57 13.58 -8.02
N PRO A 69 -7.76 14.16 -8.94
CA PRO A 69 -8.28 15.08 -9.95
C PRO A 69 -9.23 14.40 -10.94
N VAL A 70 -8.98 13.14 -11.34
CA VAL A 70 -9.83 12.41 -12.29
C VAL A 70 -11.24 12.18 -11.71
N VAL A 71 -11.31 11.69 -10.47
CA VAL A 71 -12.58 11.40 -9.77
C VAL A 71 -13.31 12.68 -9.39
N LEU A 72 -12.58 13.77 -9.13
CA LEU A 72 -13.17 15.08 -8.90
C LEU A 72 -13.86 15.60 -10.17
N VAL A 73 -13.20 15.50 -11.32
CA VAL A 73 -13.79 15.88 -12.61
C VAL A 73 -15.01 15.02 -12.92
N ASP A 74 -14.91 13.71 -12.73
CA ASP A 74 -16.00 12.76 -12.91
C ASP A 74 -17.25 13.14 -12.11
N GLY A 75 -17.10 13.34 -10.79
CA GLY A 75 -18.22 13.70 -9.94
C GLY A 75 -18.77 15.10 -10.23
N ILE A 76 -17.91 16.10 -10.49
CA ILE A 76 -18.37 17.45 -10.84
C ILE A 76 -19.12 17.45 -12.17
N PHE A 77 -18.67 16.68 -13.16
CA PHE A 77 -19.35 16.56 -14.45
C PHE A 77 -20.79 16.11 -14.24
N VAL A 78 -20.99 14.98 -13.55
CA VAL A 78 -22.34 14.45 -13.29
C VAL A 78 -23.18 15.38 -12.41
N LEU A 79 -22.60 15.98 -11.36
CA LEU A 79 -23.34 16.89 -10.47
C LEU A 79 -23.70 18.23 -11.11
N LYS A 80 -23.06 18.58 -12.22
CA LYS A 80 -23.36 19.78 -13.03
C LYS A 80 -24.06 19.44 -14.34
N ARG A 81 -24.49 18.19 -14.54
CA ARG A 81 -25.22 17.78 -15.73
C ARG A 81 -26.53 18.54 -15.90
N GLN A 82 -26.98 18.63 -17.13
CA GLN A 82 -28.24 19.26 -17.49
C GLN A 82 -29.42 18.54 -16.83
N PRO A 83 -30.54 19.25 -16.58
CA PRO A 83 -31.75 18.62 -16.07
C PRO A 83 -32.26 17.48 -16.96
N VAL A 84 -33.03 16.57 -16.37
CA VAL A 84 -33.69 15.48 -17.10
C VAL A 84 -34.54 16.04 -18.24
N GLY A 85 -34.38 15.48 -19.45
CA GLY A 85 -35.12 15.89 -20.64
C GLY A 85 -34.52 17.07 -21.41
N ALA A 86 -33.41 17.65 -20.93
CA ALA A 86 -32.70 18.76 -21.60
C ALA A 86 -31.48 18.27 -22.41
N ALA A 87 -31.64 17.16 -23.14
CA ALA A 87 -30.55 16.54 -23.90
C ALA A 87 -30.07 17.39 -25.09
N ASP A 88 -30.88 18.36 -25.52
CA ASP A 88 -30.56 19.35 -26.55
C ASP A 88 -29.73 20.52 -26.01
N LEU A 89 -29.68 20.71 -24.69
CA LEU A 89 -28.84 21.73 -24.07
C LEU A 89 -27.40 21.25 -23.97
N THR A 90 -26.46 22.14 -24.26
CA THR A 90 -25.04 21.90 -24.04
C THR A 90 -24.72 21.78 -22.55
N HIS A 91 -23.81 20.87 -22.19
CA HIS A 91 -23.37 20.73 -20.80
C HIS A 91 -22.76 22.04 -20.28
N PRO A 92 -23.05 22.48 -19.03
CA PRO A 92 -22.54 23.75 -18.51
C PRO A 92 -21.02 23.88 -18.50
N LEU A 93 -20.32 22.75 -18.50
CA LEU A 93 -18.85 22.66 -18.51
C LEU A 93 -18.28 22.19 -19.86
N ALA A 94 -19.06 22.22 -20.94
CA ALA A 94 -18.68 21.64 -22.22
C ALA A 94 -17.35 22.15 -22.79
N GLU A 95 -17.11 23.46 -22.69
CA GLU A 95 -15.92 24.13 -23.23
C GLU A 95 -14.79 24.24 -22.19
N THR A 96 -14.94 23.63 -21.02
CA THR A 96 -14.01 23.77 -19.90
C THR A 96 -13.10 22.54 -19.83
N PHE A 97 -11.78 22.73 -19.96
CA PHE A 97 -10.83 21.66 -19.69
C PHE A 97 -10.84 21.29 -18.19
N PRO A 98 -10.84 20.00 -17.81
CA PRO A 98 -10.83 18.79 -18.64
C PRO A 98 -12.22 18.15 -18.90
N PHE A 99 -13.32 18.84 -18.54
CA PHE A 99 -14.70 18.33 -18.67
C PHE A 99 -15.12 18.02 -20.11
N ASN A 100 -14.51 18.70 -21.09
CA ASN A 100 -14.70 18.40 -22.51
C ASN A 100 -14.38 16.93 -22.88
N TYR A 101 -13.51 16.24 -22.14
CA TYR A 101 -13.28 14.80 -22.36
C TYR A 101 -14.45 13.93 -21.86
N TRP A 102 -15.15 14.35 -20.81
CA TRP A 102 -16.32 13.62 -20.32
C TRP A 102 -17.52 13.74 -21.26
N LEU A 103 -17.60 14.79 -22.07
CA LEU A 103 -18.56 14.87 -23.19
C LEU A 103 -18.33 13.82 -24.27
N ILE A 104 -17.09 13.37 -24.43
CA ILE A 104 -16.78 12.27 -25.34
C ILE A 104 -17.19 10.96 -24.66
N TYR A 105 -16.89 10.84 -23.36
CA TYR A 105 -17.18 9.65 -22.58
C TYR A 105 -18.69 9.36 -22.43
N GLU A 106 -19.53 10.39 -22.21
CA GLU A 106 -20.99 10.24 -22.05
C GLU A 106 -21.69 9.64 -23.27
N LYS A 107 -21.05 9.68 -24.45
CA LYS A 107 -21.56 9.03 -25.67
C LYS A 107 -21.48 7.52 -25.57
N TYR A 108 -20.50 7.00 -24.85
CA TYR A 108 -20.29 5.56 -24.65
C TYR A 108 -20.96 5.08 -23.37
N ASP A 109 -20.87 5.86 -22.29
CA ASP A 109 -21.61 5.60 -21.05
C ASP A 109 -22.66 6.68 -20.85
N ARG A 110 -23.88 6.38 -21.28
CA ARG A 110 -24.98 7.34 -21.23
C ARG A 110 -25.44 7.65 -19.83
N ARG A 111 -24.97 6.97 -18.76
CA ARG A 111 -25.24 7.38 -17.37
C ARG A 111 -24.82 8.83 -17.13
N TYR A 112 -23.72 9.23 -17.76
CA TYR A 112 -23.16 10.58 -17.66
C TYR A 112 -23.96 11.64 -18.42
N ALA A 113 -24.82 11.23 -19.36
CA ALA A 113 -25.66 12.13 -20.14
C ALA A 113 -26.84 12.69 -19.32
N PRO A 114 -27.57 13.70 -19.84
CA PRO A 114 -28.79 14.25 -19.21
C PRO A 114 -29.94 13.22 -19.16
N ASN A 115 -30.01 12.46 -18.08
CA ASN A 115 -31.01 11.40 -17.86
C ASN A 115 -31.48 11.37 -16.40
N ASP A 116 -32.41 10.47 -16.08
CA ASP A 116 -32.93 10.24 -14.73
C ASP A 116 -32.22 9.09 -13.99
N ASP A 117 -30.92 8.89 -14.23
CA ASP A 117 -30.12 7.90 -13.51
C ASP A 117 -29.71 8.46 -12.13
N ALA A 118 -30.35 7.97 -11.06
CA ALA A 118 -30.00 8.32 -9.69
C ALA A 118 -28.72 7.63 -9.20
N PHE A 119 -28.34 6.49 -9.79
CA PHE A 119 -27.19 5.70 -9.35
C PHE A 119 -25.88 6.46 -9.57
N VAL A 120 -25.66 6.99 -10.77
CA VAL A 120 -24.44 7.74 -11.10
C VAL A 120 -24.33 9.04 -10.29
N VAL A 121 -25.47 9.69 -9.97
CA VAL A 121 -25.50 10.87 -9.10
C VAL A 121 -25.09 10.51 -7.68
N ALA A 122 -25.62 9.41 -7.13
CA ALA A 122 -25.22 8.91 -5.82
C ALA A 122 -23.74 8.53 -5.79
N GLN A 123 -23.24 7.85 -6.83
CA GLN A 123 -21.82 7.55 -6.98
C GLN A 123 -20.96 8.82 -7.00
N SER A 124 -21.43 9.89 -7.63
CA SER A 124 -20.70 11.17 -7.70
C SER A 124 -20.52 11.83 -6.33
N TYR A 125 -21.52 11.76 -5.45
CA TYR A 125 -21.36 12.20 -4.06
C TYR A 125 -20.38 11.31 -3.29
N MET A 126 -20.44 10.00 -3.47
CA MET A 126 -19.49 9.07 -2.85
C MET A 126 -18.07 9.29 -3.37
N ASN A 127 -17.90 9.65 -4.64
CA ASN A 127 -16.64 10.01 -5.26
C ASN A 127 -15.99 11.23 -4.56
N MET A 128 -16.78 12.25 -4.19
CA MET A 128 -16.25 13.39 -3.42
C MET A 128 -15.68 12.95 -2.07
N ILE A 129 -16.39 12.09 -1.35
CA ILE A 129 -15.95 11.55 -0.06
C ILE A 129 -14.67 10.72 -0.24
N GLU A 130 -14.65 9.85 -1.26
CA GLU A 130 -13.49 9.00 -1.57
C GLU A 130 -12.24 9.83 -1.86
N VAL A 131 -12.37 10.92 -2.64
CA VAL A 131 -11.27 11.85 -2.91
C VAL A 131 -10.73 12.46 -1.62
N VAL A 132 -11.61 12.95 -0.73
CA VAL A 132 -11.18 13.50 0.57
C VAL A 132 -10.42 12.45 1.38
N LEU A 133 -10.96 11.22 1.49
CA LEU A 133 -10.31 10.15 2.26
C LEU A 133 -8.97 9.71 1.64
N GLY A 134 -8.87 9.69 0.31
CA GLY A 134 -7.62 9.44 -0.42
C GLY A 134 -6.56 10.51 -0.13
N LEU A 135 -6.94 11.79 -0.14
CA LEU A 135 -6.02 12.89 0.19
C LEU A 135 -5.62 12.88 1.67
N VAL A 136 -6.55 12.59 2.58
CA VAL A 136 -6.24 12.40 4.01
C VAL A 136 -5.26 11.24 4.21
N THR A 137 -5.43 10.14 3.47
CA THR A 137 -4.50 9.01 3.49
C THR A 137 -3.07 9.43 3.13
N LEU A 138 -2.92 10.26 2.09
CA LEU A 138 -1.62 10.83 1.69
C LEU A 138 -1.06 11.75 2.77
N ALA A 139 -1.86 12.67 3.28
CA ALA A 139 -1.45 13.61 4.32
C ALA A 139 -0.96 12.87 5.58
N LEU A 140 -1.69 11.85 6.04
CA LEU A 140 -1.29 10.99 7.15
C LEU A 140 0.05 10.30 6.87
N SER A 141 0.26 9.81 5.64
CA SER A 141 1.55 9.21 5.26
C SER A 141 2.70 10.22 5.31
N LEU A 142 2.46 11.48 4.96
CA LEU A 142 3.47 12.54 4.94
C LEU A 142 3.87 13.01 6.33
N VAL A 143 2.92 13.06 7.28
CA VAL A 143 3.20 13.42 8.68
C VAL A 143 3.75 12.26 9.53
N GLY A 144 3.90 11.07 8.95
CA GLY A 144 4.49 9.89 9.61
C GLY A 144 3.48 8.95 10.27
N GLU A 145 2.18 9.21 10.15
CA GLU A 145 1.08 8.40 10.70
C GLU A 145 0.79 7.16 9.83
N HIS A 146 1.81 6.34 9.61
CA HIS A 146 1.75 5.29 8.61
C HIS A 146 0.76 4.17 8.94
N SER A 147 0.61 3.79 10.20
CA SER A 147 -0.37 2.76 10.61
C SER A 147 -1.81 3.19 10.29
N CYS A 148 -2.13 4.47 10.49
CA CYS A 148 -3.44 5.02 10.15
C CYS A 148 -3.60 5.13 8.63
N SER A 149 -2.58 5.66 7.95
CA SER A 149 -2.56 5.77 6.49
C SER A 149 -2.76 4.43 5.78
N ILE A 150 -2.09 3.35 6.21
CA ILE A 150 -2.24 2.01 5.59
C ILE A 150 -3.67 1.48 5.75
N LYS A 151 -4.26 1.65 6.93
CA LYS A 151 -5.65 1.22 7.20
C LYS A 151 -6.64 2.02 6.34
N LEU A 152 -6.47 3.34 6.29
CA LEU A 152 -7.34 4.19 5.50
C LEU A 152 -7.18 3.91 4.00
N ALA A 153 -5.94 3.70 3.52
CA ALA A 153 -5.65 3.29 2.15
C ALA A 153 -6.37 1.99 1.77
N PHE A 154 -6.37 1.00 2.66
CA PHE A 154 -7.10 -0.24 2.45
C PHE A 154 -8.61 0.03 2.31
N THR A 155 -9.18 0.83 3.22
CA THR A 155 -10.61 1.18 3.20
C THR A 155 -11.00 1.92 1.93
N VAL A 156 -10.24 2.96 1.53
CA VAL A 156 -10.51 3.73 0.32
C VAL A 156 -10.39 2.85 -0.92
N ALA A 157 -9.35 2.01 -1.00
CA ALA A 157 -9.21 1.07 -2.12
C ALA A 157 -10.36 0.05 -2.19
N LEU A 158 -10.86 -0.42 -1.04
CA LEU A 158 -12.03 -1.30 -0.97
C LEU A 158 -13.31 -0.58 -1.46
N MET A 159 -13.50 0.69 -1.09
CA MET A 159 -14.62 1.51 -1.58
C MET A 159 -14.57 1.64 -3.11
N THR A 160 -13.41 2.00 -3.67
CA THR A 160 -13.22 2.11 -5.13
C THR A 160 -13.45 0.77 -5.82
N PHE A 161 -12.94 -0.33 -5.27
CA PHE A 161 -13.15 -1.66 -5.84
C PHE A 161 -14.64 -2.01 -5.87
N TYR A 162 -15.33 -1.86 -4.74
CA TYR A 162 -16.71 -2.31 -4.60
C TYR A 162 -17.70 -1.45 -5.39
N LYS A 163 -17.48 -0.13 -5.46
CA LYS A 163 -18.34 0.75 -6.28
C LYS A 163 -18.26 0.41 -7.77
N THR A 164 -17.08 0.00 -8.26
CA THR A 164 -16.92 -0.38 -9.68
C THR A 164 -17.51 -1.75 -9.97
N VAL A 165 -17.42 -2.70 -9.01
CA VAL A 165 -18.19 -3.96 -9.11
C VAL A 165 -19.69 -3.67 -9.14
N LEU A 166 -20.16 -2.75 -8.29
CA LEU A 166 -21.56 -2.35 -8.27
C LEU A 166 -21.99 -1.67 -9.58
N TYR A 167 -21.12 -0.86 -10.20
CA TYR A 167 -21.37 -0.27 -11.51
C TYR A 167 -21.68 -1.34 -12.58
N PHE A 168 -20.84 -2.37 -12.69
CA PHE A 168 -21.08 -3.47 -13.63
C PHE A 168 -22.34 -4.26 -13.28
N LEU A 169 -22.60 -4.47 -11.99
CA LEU A 169 -23.80 -5.17 -11.56
C LEU A 169 -25.07 -4.38 -11.95
N MET A 170 -25.06 -3.05 -11.77
CA MET A 170 -26.17 -2.19 -12.18
C MET A 170 -26.37 -2.20 -13.69
N ASP A 171 -25.29 -2.17 -14.47
CA ASP A 171 -25.37 -2.29 -15.93
C ASP A 171 -26.05 -3.60 -16.36
N VAL A 172 -25.73 -4.72 -15.70
CA VAL A 172 -26.40 -6.01 -15.96
C VAL A 172 -27.87 -5.99 -15.50
N VAL A 173 -28.15 -5.51 -14.28
CA VAL A 173 -29.51 -5.51 -13.69
C VAL A 173 -30.47 -4.63 -14.47
N GLU A 174 -29.99 -3.50 -14.99
CA GLU A 174 -30.79 -2.57 -15.79
C GLU A 174 -30.87 -3.00 -17.27
N GLY A 175 -30.23 -4.11 -17.66
CA GLY A 175 -30.24 -4.60 -19.04
C GLY A 175 -29.40 -3.75 -20.01
N GLY A 176 -28.40 -3.04 -19.49
CA GLY A 176 -27.42 -2.25 -20.25
C GLY A 176 -28.03 -1.03 -20.95
N ILE A 177 -29.10 -0.45 -20.41
CA ILE A 177 -29.81 0.70 -21.00
C ILE A 177 -28.90 1.90 -21.31
N TYR A 178 -27.76 2.01 -20.64
CA TYR A 178 -26.80 3.11 -20.81
C TYR A 178 -25.56 2.76 -21.63
N THR A 179 -25.33 1.49 -21.96
CA THR A 179 -24.07 1.04 -22.57
C THR A 179 -24.27 0.11 -23.78
N HIS A 180 -25.39 -0.62 -23.88
CA HIS A 180 -25.64 -1.58 -24.97
C HIS A 180 -25.85 -0.97 -26.35
N HIS A 181 -25.94 0.36 -26.47
CA HIS A 181 -25.94 1.03 -27.78
C HIS A 181 -24.55 1.05 -28.43
N ASN A 182 -23.49 0.73 -27.68
CA ASN A 182 -22.13 0.65 -28.19
C ASN A 182 -21.93 -0.60 -29.05
N THR A 183 -21.06 -0.51 -30.05
CA THR A 183 -20.49 -1.71 -30.68
C THR A 183 -19.66 -2.51 -29.65
N GLN A 184 -19.41 -3.80 -29.91
CA GLN A 184 -18.61 -4.63 -28.99
C GLN A 184 -17.20 -4.06 -28.76
N GLN A 185 -16.60 -3.46 -29.79
CA GLN A 185 -15.28 -2.84 -29.68
C GLN A 185 -15.34 -1.57 -28.81
N GLU A 186 -16.33 -0.71 -29.00
CA GLU A 186 -16.51 0.51 -28.19
C GLU A 186 -16.81 0.16 -26.74
N GLN A 187 -17.69 -0.82 -26.50
CA GLN A 187 -18.00 -1.33 -25.17
C GLN A 187 -16.73 -1.81 -24.46
N PHE A 188 -15.89 -2.59 -25.15
CA PHE A 188 -14.65 -3.07 -24.57
C PHE A 188 -13.68 -1.91 -24.27
N LEU A 189 -13.46 -1.02 -25.22
CA LEU A 189 -12.42 0.02 -25.13
C LEU A 189 -12.79 1.15 -24.19
N TYR A 190 -14.05 1.59 -24.19
CA TYR A 190 -14.49 2.77 -23.47
C TYR A 190 -15.18 2.44 -22.15
N VAL A 191 -15.84 1.28 -22.01
CA VAL A 191 -16.57 0.95 -20.77
C VAL A 191 -15.80 -0.08 -19.94
N ILE A 192 -15.49 -1.24 -20.53
CA ILE A 192 -14.93 -2.38 -19.79
C ILE A 192 -13.48 -2.13 -19.40
N LEU A 193 -12.62 -1.72 -20.34
CA LEU A 193 -11.19 -1.56 -20.11
C LEU A 193 -10.89 -0.48 -19.03
N PRO A 194 -11.49 0.73 -19.08
CA PRO A 194 -11.25 1.73 -18.04
C PRO A 194 -11.80 1.28 -16.68
N SER A 195 -13.00 0.72 -16.64
CA SER A 195 -13.59 0.21 -15.40
C SER A 195 -12.80 -0.96 -14.80
N SER A 196 -12.21 -1.83 -15.64
CA SER A 196 -11.33 -2.91 -15.17
C SER A 196 -10.10 -2.38 -14.46
N PHE A 197 -9.55 -1.24 -14.89
CA PHE A 197 -8.42 -0.59 -14.22
C PHE A 197 -8.77 -0.13 -12.79
N TRP A 198 -10.00 0.37 -12.59
CA TRP A 198 -10.55 0.73 -11.28
C TRP A 198 -10.85 -0.46 -10.37
N ILE A 199 -10.84 -1.69 -10.88
CA ILE A 199 -10.92 -2.92 -10.07
C ILE A 199 -9.51 -3.43 -9.76
N LEU A 200 -8.67 -3.56 -10.78
CA LEU A 200 -7.37 -4.21 -10.66
C LEU A 200 -6.41 -3.45 -9.74
N ILE A 201 -6.27 -2.12 -9.93
CA ILE A 201 -5.30 -1.35 -9.13
C ILE A 201 -5.72 -1.25 -7.65
N PRO A 202 -6.98 -0.91 -7.31
CA PRO A 202 -7.42 -0.94 -5.92
C PRO A 202 -7.33 -2.33 -5.29
N GLY A 203 -7.62 -3.40 -6.03
CA GLY A 203 -7.42 -4.78 -5.55
C GLY A 203 -5.96 -5.10 -5.20
N ILE A 204 -5.00 -4.63 -6.02
CA ILE A 204 -3.57 -4.76 -5.72
C ILE A 204 -3.20 -3.94 -4.47
N ILE A 205 -3.69 -2.70 -4.36
CA ILE A 205 -3.45 -1.84 -3.19
C ILE A 205 -3.98 -2.50 -1.92
N MET A 206 -5.21 -3.03 -1.93
CA MET A 206 -5.79 -3.76 -0.81
C MET A 206 -4.88 -4.91 -0.36
N LYS A 207 -4.40 -5.73 -1.29
CA LYS A 207 -3.47 -6.83 -0.99
C LYS A 207 -2.16 -6.33 -0.38
N MET A 208 -1.59 -5.25 -0.91
CA MET A 208 -0.35 -4.67 -0.38
C MET A 208 -0.54 -4.14 1.04
N CYS A 209 -1.62 -3.40 1.29
CA CYS A 209 -1.94 -2.85 2.62
C CYS A 209 -2.23 -3.97 3.61
N TRP A 210 -2.98 -5.00 3.20
CA TRP A 210 -3.27 -6.18 4.03
C TRP A 210 -1.99 -6.87 4.53
N ASN A 211 -1.04 -7.14 3.62
CA ASN A 211 0.25 -7.74 3.98
C ASN A 211 1.05 -6.87 4.97
N ARG A 212 1.02 -5.54 4.80
CA ARG A 212 1.70 -4.60 5.71
C ARG A 212 1.07 -4.60 7.11
N MET A 213 -0.25 -4.71 7.19
CA MET A 213 -0.95 -4.84 8.48
C MET A 213 -0.56 -6.12 9.21
N GLN A 214 -0.43 -7.25 8.51
CA GLN A 214 -0.02 -8.53 9.12
C GLN A 214 1.41 -8.47 9.69
N CYS A 215 2.38 -7.93 8.94
CA CYS A 215 3.75 -7.77 9.42
C CYS A 215 3.85 -6.91 10.68
N SER A 216 2.98 -5.89 10.81
CA SER A 216 2.95 -5.06 12.01
C SER A 216 2.47 -5.82 13.25
N VAL A 217 1.55 -6.77 13.09
CA VAL A 217 1.04 -7.61 14.19
C VAL A 217 2.09 -8.61 14.65
N GLU A 218 2.77 -9.27 13.71
CA GLU A 218 3.84 -10.23 14.02
C GLU A 218 5.02 -9.57 14.76
N GLY A 219 5.41 -8.36 14.35
CA GLY A 219 6.46 -7.59 15.03
C GLY A 219 6.11 -7.22 16.47
N ALA A 220 4.82 -6.95 16.76
CA ALA A 220 4.36 -6.68 18.11
C ALA A 220 4.42 -7.92 19.01
N ASN A 221 4.07 -9.10 18.48
CA ASN A 221 4.06 -10.35 19.24
C ASN A 221 5.47 -10.94 19.48
N GLY A 222 6.48 -10.55 18.70
CA GLY A 222 7.85 -11.04 18.82
C GLY A 222 8.74 -10.32 19.84
N THR A 223 8.25 -9.28 20.53
CA THR A 223 9.06 -8.51 21.50
C THR A 223 8.93 -9.14 22.91
N PRO A 224 9.99 -9.74 23.49
CA PRO A 224 9.94 -10.24 24.86
C PRO A 224 9.79 -9.05 25.81
N ALA A 225 8.77 -9.06 26.66
CA ALA A 225 8.56 -8.05 27.69
C ALA A 225 9.84 -7.91 28.54
N ALA A 226 10.51 -6.76 28.44
CA ALA A 226 11.69 -6.47 29.23
C ALA A 226 11.32 -6.55 30.71
N LYS A 227 11.80 -7.59 31.41
CA LYS A 227 11.63 -7.75 32.85
C LYS A 227 12.22 -6.52 33.53
N LYS A 228 11.35 -5.67 34.09
CA LYS A 228 11.75 -4.63 35.06
C LYS A 228 12.50 -5.34 36.19
N LYS A 229 13.80 -5.05 36.33
CA LYS A 229 14.56 -5.41 37.53
C LYS A 229 13.98 -4.59 38.69
N LYS A 230 13.52 -5.31 39.72
CA LYS A 230 13.23 -4.77 41.04
C LYS A 230 14.53 -4.27 41.68
#